data_AF-A0A353ZNT6-F1
#
_entry.id   AF-A0A353ZNT6-F1
#
_cell.length_a   1.000
_cell.length_b   1.000
_cell.length_c   1.000
_cell.angle_alpha   90.00
_cell.angle_beta   90.00
_cell.angle_gamma   90.00
#
_symmetry.space_group_name_H-M   'P 1'
#
loop_
_entity.id
_entity.type
_entity.pdbx_description
1 polymer ?
#
loop_
_entity_poly.entity_id
_entity_poly.type
_entity_poly.pdbx_seq_one_letter_code
_entity_poly.pdbx_strand_id
1 'polypeptide(L)' 'MAQNSLEDIFGTLRRHPDVEAPNLQAWDATDRLLLEAAAARLTPDTRLAVIGDRYGALTLGALG' A
#
# COMPACT_ATOMS: atom_id res chain seq x y z
N MET A 1 -10.89 -5.25 -16.77
CA MET A 1 -10.72 -4.44 -15.54
C MET A 1 -9.46 -4.99 -14.89
N ALA A 2 -8.44 -4.18 -14.65
CA ALA A 2 -7.21 -4.67 -14.05
C ALA A 2 -7.54 -5.31 -12.70
N GLN A 3 -7.12 -6.56 -12.47
CA GLN A 3 -7.00 -7.07 -11.12
C GLN A 3 -5.86 -6.26 -10.50
N ASN A 4 -6.19 -5.32 -9.61
CA ASN A 4 -5.18 -4.53 -8.92
C ASN A 4 -4.61 -5.39 -7.79
N SER A 5 -3.71 -6.31 -8.11
CA SER A 5 -2.97 -7.02 -7.05
C SER A 5 -2.11 -6.03 -6.26
N LEU A 6 -1.73 -6.38 -5.04
CA LEU A 6 -0.82 -5.54 -4.25
C LEU A 6 0.50 -5.33 -4.99
N GLU A 7 0.96 -6.35 -5.72
CA GLU A 7 2.16 -6.29 -6.55
C GLU A 7 2.03 -5.26 -7.68
N ASP A 8 0.87 -5.21 -8.35
CA ASP A 8 0.61 -4.21 -9.40
C ASP A 8 0.59 -2.80 -8.81
N ILE A 9 -0.06 -2.61 -7.65
CA ILE A 9 -0.11 -1.32 -6.97
C ILE A 9 1.30 -0.89 -6.56
N PHE A 10 2.03 -1.75 -5.84
CA PHE A 10 3.37 -1.49 -5.35
C PHE A 10 4.37 -1.18 -6.46
N GLY A 11 4.24 -1.84 -7.62
CA GLY A 11 5.07 -1.57 -8.80
C GLY A 11 4.90 -0.18 -9.40
N THR A 12 3.79 0.51 -9.08
CA THR A 12 3.53 1.88 -9.57
C THR A 12 3.94 2.97 -8.58
N LEU A 13 4.22 2.63 -7.32
CA LEU A 13 4.56 3.60 -6.29
C LEU A 13 5.97 4.16 -6.48
N ARG A 14 6.10 5.46 -6.23
CA ARG A 14 7.35 6.22 -6.37
C ARG A 14 7.63 6.97 -5.07
N ARG A 15 8.92 7.17 -4.77
CA ARG A 15 9.32 7.96 -3.59
C ARG A 15 9.39 9.40 -4.02
N HIS A 16 8.47 10.22 -3.53
CA HIS A 16 8.55 11.67 -3.72
C HIS A 16 8.35 12.35 -2.37
N PRO A 17 9.18 13.34 -2.00
CA PRO A 17 10.32 13.90 -2.74
C PRO A 17 11.62 13.08 -2.56
N ASP A 18 11.55 11.96 -1.84
CA ASP A 18 12.71 11.18 -1.42
C ASP A 18 13.37 10.43 -2.59
N VAL A 19 14.68 10.19 -2.51
CA VAL A 19 15.46 9.49 -3.56
C VAL A 19 15.02 8.03 -3.68
N GLU A 20 15.06 7.52 -4.92
CA GLU A 20 14.82 6.13 -5.27
C GLU A 20 16.13 5.36 -5.51
N ALA A 21 16.16 4.12 -5.05
CA ALA A 21 17.24 3.17 -5.27
C ALA A 21 16.67 1.74 -5.16
N PRO A 22 17.37 0.69 -5.63
CA PRO A 22 16.85 -0.69 -5.56
C PRO A 22 16.44 -1.15 -4.15
N ASN A 23 17.12 -0.64 -3.11
CA ASN A 23 16.83 -0.89 -1.69
C ASN A 23 15.99 0.21 -1.02
N LEU A 24 15.63 1.27 -1.75
CA LEU A 24 14.79 2.37 -1.28
C LEU A 24 13.51 2.38 -2.12
N GLN A 25 12.57 1.53 -1.72
CA GLN A 25 11.26 1.39 -2.35
C GLN A 25 10.22 2.26 -1.64
N ALA A 26 9.11 2.54 -2.32
CA ALA A 26 7.99 3.32 -1.76
C ALA A 26 7.09 2.50 -0.81
N TRP A 27 7.41 1.23 -0.62
CA TRP A 27 6.73 0.30 0.28
C TRP A 27 7.79 -0.62 0.89
N ASP A 28 7.43 -1.28 1.99
CA ASP A 28 8.24 -2.37 2.55
C ASP A 28 7.39 -3.57 2.99
N ALA A 29 8.05 -4.59 3.54
CA ALA A 29 7.38 -5.82 3.98
C ALA A 29 6.31 -5.57 5.07
N THR A 30 6.44 -4.49 5.84
CA THR A 30 5.46 -4.08 6.86
C THR A 30 4.16 -3.62 6.22
N ASP A 31 4.22 -2.85 5.14
CA ASP A 31 3.03 -2.39 4.42
C ASP A 31 2.21 -3.58 3.92
N ARG A 32 2.89 -4.56 3.29
CA ARG A 32 2.25 -5.81 2.85
C ARG A 32 1.62 -6.56 4.03
N LEU A 33 2.39 -6.75 5.11
CA LEU A 33 1.91 -7.48 6.29
C LEU A 33 0.66 -6.83 6.89
N LEU A 34 0.63 -5.51 6.98
CA LEU A 34 -0.52 -4.75 7.50
C LEU A 34 -1.74 -4.91 6.60
N LEU A 35 -1.57 -4.81 5.28
CA LEU A 35 -2.66 -4.96 4.32
C LEU A 35 -3.25 -6.38 4.33
N GLU A 36 -2.40 -7.41 4.35
CA GLU A 36 -2.85 -8.80 4.47
C GLU A 36 -3.59 -9.05 5.79
N ALA A 37 -3.09 -8.51 6.90
CA ALA A 37 -3.76 -8.62 8.19
C ALA A 37 -5.09 -7.83 8.24
N ALA A 38 -5.17 -6.69 7.54
CA ALA A 38 -6.38 -5.87 7.46
C ALA A 38 -7.43 -6.48 6.54
N ALA A 39 -7.05 -7.13 5.44
CA ALA A 39 -7.97 -7.70 4.46
C ALA A 39 -8.99 -8.67 5.10
N ALA A 40 -8.58 -9.44 6.11
CA ALA A 40 -9.48 -10.33 6.85
C ALA A 40 -10.51 -9.61 7.75
N ARG A 41 -10.38 -8.29 7.93
CA ARG A 41 -11.16 -7.46 8.87
C ARG A 41 -11.94 -6.35 8.16
N LEU A 42 -11.51 -5.93 6.98
CA LEU A 42 -12.16 -4.88 6.20
C LEU A 42 -13.40 -5.42 5.50
N THR A 43 -14.44 -4.59 5.51
CA THR A 43 -15.69 -4.79 4.77
C THR A 43 -15.97 -3.54 3.95
N PRO A 44 -16.84 -3.59 2.93
CA PRO A 44 -17.16 -2.41 2.10
C PRO A 44 -17.64 -1.19 2.90
N ASP A 45 -18.29 -1.39 4.05
CA ASP A 45 -18.80 -0.31 4.90
C ASP A 45 -17.77 0.20 5.93
N THR A 46 -16.55 -0.34 5.91
CA THR A 46 -15.52 0.00 6.90
C THR A 46 -15.01 1.42 6.66
N ARG A 47 -15.09 2.25 7.71
CA ARG A 47 -14.41 3.56 7.73
C ARG A 47 -12.98 3.37 8.23
N LEU A 48 -12.02 3.54 7.34
CA LEU A 48 -10.60 3.38 7.60
C LEU A 48 -9.90 4.74 7.73
N ALA A 49 -9.01 4.85 8.73
CA ALA A 49 -8.04 5.93 8.82
C ALA A 49 -6.63 5.32 8.71
N VAL A 50 -5.82 5.87 7.81
CA VAL A 50 -4.42 5.46 7.61
C VAL A 50 -3.52 6.58 8.14
N ILE A 51 -2.50 6.21 8.92
CA ILE A 51 -1.58 7.16 9.55
C ILE A 51 -0.15 6.75 9.22
N GLY A 52 0.68 7.74 8.86
CA GLY A 52 2.11 7.51 8.62
C GLY A 52 2.43 6.88 7.26
N ASP A 53 1.47 6.83 6.34
CA ASP A 53 1.66 6.29 4.99
C ASP A 53 2.41 7.28 4.11
N ARG A 54 3.75 7.19 4.15
CA ARG A 54 4.64 8.18 3.56
C ARG A 54 4.51 8.30 2.04
N TYR A 55 4.26 7.18 1.36
CA TYR A 55 4.24 7.13 -0.11
C TYR A 55 2.95 6.53 -0.69
N GLY A 56 1.93 6.29 0.14
CA GLY A 56 0.61 5.86 -0.32
C GLY A 56 0.41 4.35 -0.39
N ALA A 57 1.35 3.53 0.10
CA ALA A 57 1.30 2.08 -0.01
C ALA A 57 0.09 1.50 0.74
N LEU A 58 -0.14 1.94 1.97
CA LEU A 58 -1.28 1.48 2.78
C LEU A 58 -2.61 2.02 2.25
N THR A 59 -2.64 3.30 1.85
CA THR A 59 -3.85 3.96 1.38
C THR A 59 -4.35 3.34 0.08
N LEU A 60 -3.47 3.17 -0.91
CA LEU A 60 -3.85 2.59 -2.19
C LEU A 60 -4.06 1.08 -2.09
N GLY A 61 -3.24 0.37 -1.32
CA GLY A 61 -3.39 -1.07 -1.09
C GLY A 61 -4.70 -1.44 -0.39
N ALA A 62 -5.23 -0.56 0.47
CA ALA A 62 -6.51 -0.80 1.16
C ALA A 62 -7.75 -0.55 0.27
N LEU A 63 -7.58 0.01 -0.93
CA LEU A 63 -8.66 0.22 -1.91
C LEU A 63 -8.77 -0.92 -2.94
N GLY A 64 -7.77 -1.80 -3.00
CA GLY A 64 -7.65 -2.91 -3.96
C GLY A 64 -8.48 -4.13 -3.60
#